data_AF-A0A9D9BTG4-F1
#
_entry.id   AF-A0A9D9BTG4-F1
#
_cell.length_a   1.000
_cell.length_b   1.000
_cell.length_c   1.000
_cell.angle_alpha   90.00
_cell.angle_beta   90.00
_cell.angle_gamma   90.00
#
_symmetry.space_group_name_H-M   'P 1'
#
loop_
_entity.id
_entity.type
_entity.pdbx_description
1 polymer ?
#
loop_
_entity_poly.entity_id
_entity_poly.type
_entity_poly.pdbx_seq_one_letter_code
_entity_poly.pdbx_strand_id
1 'polypeptide(L)'
;MKFELKTENKDYEKSFSNFFKTVSVIIFIVIFCDIALKLGTISRDYQIESSCKLLSVEKSKSNFKRISRLSNLKSKQNIWDFCREIIK
;
A
#
# COMPACT_ATOMS: atom_id res chain seq x y z
N MET A 1 -11.33 59.57 -5.11
CA MET A 1 -12.51 58.68 -5.03
C MET A 1 -12.02 57.29 -4.66
N LYS A 2 -12.73 56.61 -3.76
CA LYS A 2 -12.26 55.46 -2.97
C LYS A 2 -13.17 54.26 -3.28
N PHE A 3 -12.58 53.05 -3.26
CA PHE A 3 -13.21 51.73 -3.26
C PHE A 3 -13.60 51.07 -4.61
N GLU A 4 -12.60 50.54 -5.32
CA GLU A 4 -12.82 49.37 -6.20
C GLU A 4 -11.95 48.14 -5.82
N LEU A 5 -10.92 48.33 -4.98
CA LEU A 5 -9.99 47.27 -4.53
C LEU A 5 -10.59 46.15 -3.64
N LYS A 6 -11.84 46.28 -3.15
CA LYS A 6 -12.41 45.32 -2.18
C LYS A 6 -13.14 44.15 -2.84
N THR A 7 -13.49 44.26 -4.12
CA THR A 7 -14.25 43.24 -4.85
C THR A 7 -13.32 42.23 -5.52
N GLU A 8 -12.23 42.69 -6.16
CA GLU A 8 -11.20 41.80 -6.73
C GLU A 8 -10.55 40.89 -5.69
N ASN A 9 -10.29 41.41 -4.49
CA ASN A 9 -9.58 40.64 -3.47
C ASN A 9 -10.37 39.41 -3.00
N LYS A 10 -11.71 39.46 -2.98
CA LYS A 10 -12.55 38.33 -2.58
C LYS A 10 -12.57 37.21 -3.62
N ASP A 11 -12.64 37.56 -4.89
CA ASP A 11 -12.62 36.57 -5.97
C ASP A 11 -11.23 35.94 -6.11
N TYR A 12 -10.18 36.74 -5.94
CA TYR A 12 -8.81 36.25 -5.86
C TYR A 12 -8.59 35.31 -4.67
N GLU A 13 -9.03 35.70 -3.48
CA GLU A 13 -8.92 34.89 -2.26
C GLU A 13 -9.69 33.56 -2.38
N LYS A 14 -10.87 33.57 -3.01
CA LYS A 14 -11.66 32.37 -3.28
C LYS A 14 -11.00 31.45 -4.31
N SER A 15 -10.46 32.02 -5.39
CA SER A 15 -9.75 31.26 -6.43
C SER A 15 -8.46 30.64 -5.87
N PHE A 16 -7.72 31.41 -5.07
CA PHE A 16 -6.52 30.97 -4.37
C PHE A 16 -6.84 29.85 -3.36
N SER A 17 -7.89 30.00 -2.55
CA SER A 17 -8.34 28.95 -1.63
C SER A 17 -8.68 27.63 -2.35
N ASN A 18 -9.38 27.72 -3.49
CA ASN A 18 -9.69 26.55 -4.31
C ASN A 18 -8.44 25.91 -4.89
N PHE A 19 -7.48 26.69 -5.38
CA PHE A 19 -6.20 26.18 -5.87
C PHE A 19 -5.45 25.41 -4.77
N PHE A 20 -5.34 25.98 -3.56
CA PHE A 20 -4.71 25.29 -2.43
C PHE A 20 -5.43 24.03 -2.01
N LYS A 21 -6.78 24.00 -2.05
CA LYS A 21 -7.55 22.77 -1.80
C LYS A 21 -7.22 21.69 -2.82
N THR A 22 -7.21 22.03 -4.10
CA THR A 22 -6.90 21.06 -5.17
C THR A 22 -5.48 20.52 -5.03
N VAL A 23 -4.48 21.39 -4.83
CA VAL A 23 -3.09 20.98 -4.64
C VAL A 23 -2.93 20.11 -3.39
N SER A 24 -3.57 20.49 -2.29
CA SER A 24 -3.56 19.72 -1.04
C SER A 24 -4.13 18.31 -1.25
N VAL A 25 -5.28 18.18 -1.92
CA VAL A 25 -5.89 16.87 -2.24
C VAL A 25 -4.94 16.01 -3.07
N ILE A 26 -4.26 16.58 -4.06
CA ILE A 26 -3.29 15.83 -4.89
C ILE A 26 -2.13 15.32 -4.03
N ILE A 27 -1.57 16.16 -3.14
CA ILE A 27 -0.49 15.75 -2.24
C ILE A 27 -0.95 14.61 -1.33
N PHE A 28 -2.15 14.70 -0.75
CA PHE A 28 -2.70 13.63 0.07
C PHE A 28 -2.84 12.32 -0.70
N ILE A 29 -3.34 12.36 -1.95
CA ILE A 29 -3.46 11.16 -2.79
C ILE A 29 -2.09 10.49 -2.97
N VAL A 30 -1.05 11.26 -3.29
CA VAL A 30 0.31 10.73 -3.46
C VAL A 30 0.83 10.05 -2.19
N ILE A 31 0.64 10.70 -1.03
CA ILE A 31 1.05 10.14 0.27
C ILE A 31 0.28 8.85 0.58
N PHE A 32 -1.04 8.84 0.39
CA PHE A 32 -1.85 7.65 0.62
C PHE A 32 -1.46 6.50 -0.32
N CYS A 33 -1.13 6.78 -1.57
CA CYS A 33 -0.64 5.77 -2.50
C CYS A 33 0.68 5.15 -2.03
N ASP A 34 1.66 5.95 -1.59
CA ASP A 34 2.94 5.42 -1.09
C ASP A 34 2.76 4.53 0.16
N ILE A 35 1.91 4.98 1.09
CA ILE A 35 1.55 4.21 2.29
C ILE A 35 0.84 2.90 1.90
N ALA A 36 -0.10 2.95 0.97
CA ALA A 36 -0.85 1.77 0.53
C ALA A 36 0.05 0.73 -0.15
N LEU A 37 1.03 1.17 -0.96
CA LEU A 37 1.99 0.26 -1.59
C LEU A 37 2.85 -0.45 -0.54
N LYS A 38 3.37 0.29 0.45
CA LYS A 38 4.16 -0.27 1.56
C LYS A 38 3.33 -1.22 2.44
N LEU A 39 2.08 -0.87 2.73
CA LEU A 39 1.16 -1.75 3.45
C LEU A 39 0.86 -3.02 2.66
N GLY A 40 0.74 -2.92 1.33
CA GLY A 40 0.55 -4.07 0.45
C GLY A 40 1.69 -5.07 0.50
N THR A 41 2.94 -4.59 0.51
CA THR A 41 4.11 -5.48 0.64
C THR A 41 4.17 -6.14 2.01
N ILE A 42 3.96 -5.38 3.09
CA ILE A 42 3.94 -5.92 4.46
C ILE A 42 2.82 -6.96 4.64
N SER A 43 1.63 -6.68 4.11
CA SER A 43 0.50 -7.62 4.14
C SER A 43 0.82 -8.91 3.39
N ARG A 44 1.50 -8.81 2.25
CA ARG A 44 1.93 -9.98 1.48
C ARG A 44 2.93 -10.84 2.26
N ASP A 45 3.91 -10.21 2.89
CA ASP A 45 4.93 -10.89 3.68
C ASP A 45 4.33 -11.57 4.91
N TYR A 46 3.40 -10.90 5.61
CA TYR A 46 2.69 -11.48 6.75
C TYR A 46 1.81 -12.68 6.33
N GLN A 47 1.14 -12.61 5.17
CA GLN A 47 0.39 -13.75 4.64
C GLN A 47 1.29 -14.93 4.28
N ILE A 48 2.48 -14.68 3.75
CA ILE A 48 3.48 -15.70 3.48
C ILE A 48 3.94 -16.35 4.79
N GLU A 49 4.31 -15.56 5.79
CA GLU A 49 4.77 -16.05 7.10
C GLU A 49 3.69 -16.91 7.78
N SER A 50 2.45 -16.42 7.84
CA SER A 50 1.32 -17.18 8.39
C SER A 50 1.09 -18.49 7.63
N SER A 51 1.16 -18.46 6.30
CA SER A 51 1.02 -19.67 5.48
C SER A 51 2.17 -20.66 5.71
N CYS A 52 3.40 -20.16 5.92
CA CYS A 52 4.57 -20.99 6.24
C CYS A 52 4.44 -21.64 7.62
N LYS A 53 4.00 -20.89 8.65
CA LYS A 53 3.69 -21.43 9.98
C LYS A 53 2.64 -22.52 9.91
N LEU A 54 1.56 -22.31 9.14
CA LEU A 54 0.55 -23.34 8.89
C LEU A 54 1.12 -24.56 8.16
N LEU A 55 2.03 -24.37 7.19
CA LEU A 55 2.69 -25.46 6.48
C LEU A 55 3.54 -26.37 7.40
N SER A 56 4.07 -25.79 8.48
CA SER A 56 4.85 -26.51 9.49
C SER A 56 3.98 -27.45 10.33
N VAL A 57 2.71 -27.10 10.55
CA VAL A 57 1.75 -27.90 11.32
C VAL A 57 0.99 -28.85 10.40
N GLU A 58 0.45 -28.32 9.31
CA GLU A 58 -0.37 -29.05 8.34
C GLU A 58 0.21 -28.88 6.92
N LYS A 59 0.79 -29.96 6.39
CA LYS A 59 1.33 -30.02 5.03
C LYS A 59 0.22 -30.10 3.98
N SER A 60 -0.57 -29.04 3.84
CA SER A 60 -1.66 -28.97 2.88
C SER A 60 -1.17 -28.51 1.49
N LYS A 61 -1.70 -29.13 0.42
CA LYS A 61 -1.42 -28.70 -0.97
C LYS A 61 -1.94 -27.28 -1.25
N SER A 62 -2.98 -26.83 -0.55
CA SER A 62 -3.56 -25.50 -0.69
C SER A 62 -2.60 -24.40 -0.20
N ASN A 63 -1.90 -24.63 0.92
CA ASN A 63 -0.91 -23.69 1.46
C ASN A 63 0.28 -23.51 0.51
N PHE A 64 0.79 -24.60 -0.09
CA PHE A 64 1.82 -24.50 -1.14
C PHE A 64 1.35 -23.67 -2.34
N LYS A 65 0.11 -23.88 -2.80
CA LYS A 65 -0.45 -23.12 -3.94
C LYS A 65 -0.60 -21.64 -3.61
N ARG A 66 -0.97 -21.30 -2.37
CA ARG A 66 -1.09 -19.92 -1.90
C ARG A 66 0.27 -19.24 -1.81
N ILE A 67 1.26 -19.88 -1.20
CA ILE A 67 2.63 -19.35 -1.12
C ILE A 67 3.25 -19.21 -2.51
N SER A 68 3.08 -20.20 -3.40
CA SER A 68 3.55 -20.15 -4.78
C SER A 68 3.04 -18.91 -5.54
N ARG A 69 1.76 -18.54 -5.33
CA ARG A 69 1.18 -17.31 -5.92
C ARG A 69 1.72 -16.02 -5.32
N LEU A 70 2.01 -16.01 -4.02
CA LEU A 70 2.48 -14.80 -3.32
C LEU A 70 3.99 -14.56 -3.50
N SER A 71 4.78 -15.63 -3.61
CA SER A 71 6.25 -15.61 -3.72
C SER A 71 6.80 -15.87 -5.12
N ASN A 72 5.94 -16.22 -6.09
CA ASN A 72 6.31 -16.65 -7.45
C ASN A 72 7.20 -17.92 -7.51
N LEU A 73 7.35 -18.65 -6.40
CA LEU A 73 8.10 -19.90 -6.36
C LEU A 73 7.31 -21.04 -7.02
N LYS A 74 7.92 -21.74 -8.00
CA LYS A 74 7.30 -22.87 -8.73
C LYS A 74 7.50 -24.24 -8.07
N SER A 75 8.62 -24.42 -7.36
CA SER A 75 8.99 -25.70 -6.75
C SER A 75 8.50 -25.79 -5.31
N LYS A 76 7.91 -26.94 -4.95
CA LYS A 76 7.56 -27.24 -3.55
C LYS A 76 8.78 -27.30 -2.64
N GLN A 77 9.92 -27.76 -3.16
CA GLN A 77 11.18 -27.85 -2.41
C GLN A 77 11.64 -26.43 -2.02
N ASN A 78 11.73 -25.53 -2.99
CA ASN A 78 12.15 -24.15 -2.77
C ASN A 78 11.19 -23.41 -1.82
N ILE A 79 9.87 -23.67 -1.91
CA ILE A 79 8.89 -23.13 -0.94
C ILE A 79 9.16 -23.66 0.47
N TRP A 80 9.55 -24.93 0.60
CA TRP A 80 9.88 -25.53 1.90
C TRP A 80 11.12 -24.91 2.52
N ASP A 81 12.19 -24.76 1.73
CA ASP A 81 13.43 -24.15 2.19
C ASP A 81 13.21 -22.68 2.56
N PHE A 82 12.46 -21.94 1.75
CA PHE A 82 12.05 -20.57 2.02
C PHE A 82 11.24 -20.44 3.32
N CYS A 83 10.22 -21.28 3.51
CA CYS A 83 9.46 -21.27 4.77
C CYS A 83 10.30 -21.66 5.98
N ARG A 84 11.28 -22.56 5.81
CA ARG A 84 12.21 -22.92 6.89
C ARG A 84 13.10 -21.75 7.29
N GLU A 85 13.52 -20.93 6.32
CA GLU A 85 14.32 -19.72 6.58
C GLU A 85 13.51 -18.63 7.29
N ILE A 86 12.22 -18.47 6.96
CA ILE A 86 11.32 -17.50 7.60
C ILE A 86 10.94 -17.88 9.04
N ILE A 87 10.81 -19.18 9.34
CA ILE A 87 10.40 -19.66 10.66
C ILE A 87 11.59 -19.74 11.64
N LYS A 88 12.83 -19.76 11.14
CA LYS A 88 14.06 -19.91 11.92
C LYS A 88 14.31 -18.72 12.85
#